data_AF-A0A4D6LPP4-F1
#
_entry.id   AF-A0A4D6LPP4-F1
#
_cell.length_a   1.000
_cell.length_b   1.000
_cell.length_c   1.000
_cell.angle_alpha   90.00
_cell.angle_beta   90.00
_cell.angle_gamma   90.00
#
_symmetry.space_group_name_H-M   'P 1'
#
loop_
_entity.id
_entity.type
_entity.pdbx_description
1 polymer ?
#
loop_
_entity_poly.entity_id
_entity_poly.type
_entity_poly.pdbx_seq_one_letter_code
_entity_poly.pdbx_strand_id
1 'polypeptide(L)'
;MASLADIGVSATINILSAFAFLLAFALLRIQPINDRVYFPKWYLSGGRSSPRSSGNFVGKFVNLNFKTYLTFLNWMPQALRMSESEIISHAGLDSAAFLRIYTLGLNWHAVLGIVISFAVELL
;
A
#
# COMPACT_ATOMS: atom_id res chain seq x y z
N MET A 1 31.23 14.83 3.65
CA MET A 1 29.89 15.18 4.17
C MET A 1 29.01 15.44 2.97
N ALA A 2 27.80 14.85 2.92
CA ALA A 2 26.89 15.09 1.80
C ALA A 2 26.37 16.53 1.86
N SER A 3 26.32 17.21 0.71
CA SER A 3 25.74 18.53 0.60
C SER A 3 24.21 18.45 0.53
N LEU A 4 23.52 19.58 0.76
CA LEU A 4 22.07 19.67 0.59
C LEU A 4 21.65 19.26 -0.84
N ALA A 5 22.47 19.61 -1.84
CA ALA A 5 22.24 19.23 -3.23
C ALA A 5 22.28 17.71 -3.43
N ASP A 6 23.24 17.02 -2.79
CA ASP A 6 23.35 15.55 -2.87
C ASP A 6 22.13 14.86 -2.24
N ILE A 7 21.66 15.37 -1.10
CA ILE A 7 20.45 14.88 -0.44
C ILE A 7 19.22 15.13 -1.31
N GLY A 8 19.10 16.32 -1.90
CA GLY A 8 18.00 16.71 -2.77
C GLY A 8 17.89 15.81 -4.00
N VAL A 9 18.99 15.63 -4.74
CA VAL A 9 19.03 14.77 -5.94
C VAL A 9 18.66 13.33 -5.59
N SER A 10 19.24 12.80 -4.51
CA SER A 10 18.94 11.44 -4.04
C SER A 10 17.47 11.28 -3.65
N ALA A 11 16.93 12.22 -2.86
CA ALA A 11 15.53 12.20 -2.45
C ALA A 11 14.58 12.24 -3.65
N THR A 12 14.84 13.13 -4.62
CA THR A 12 14.01 13.25 -5.83
C THR A 12 13.98 11.95 -6.62
N ILE A 13 15.14 11.33 -6.88
CA ILE A 13 15.21 10.07 -7.63
C ILE A 13 14.44 8.96 -6.90
N ASN A 14 14.64 8.81 -5.59
CA ASN A 14 13.97 7.79 -4.80
C ASN A 14 12.45 7.99 -4.74
N ILE A 15 11.98 9.23 -4.55
CA ILE A 15 10.55 9.54 -4.50
C ILE A 15 9.89 9.29 -5.87
N LEU A 16 10.49 9.76 -6.97
CA LEU A 16 9.96 9.54 -8.31
C LEU A 16 9.92 8.05 -8.66
N SER A 17 10.96 7.31 -8.30
CA SER A 17 11.02 5.86 -8.51
C SER A 17 9.94 5.14 -7.70
N ALA A 18 9.77 5.48 -6.42
CA ALA A 18 8.70 4.94 -5.58
C ALA A 18 7.32 5.23 -6.16
N PHE A 19 7.09 6.45 -6.66
CA PHE A 19 5.83 6.81 -7.31
C PHE A 19 5.58 6.00 -8.59
N ALA A 20 6.61 5.80 -9.42
CA ALA A 20 6.52 4.96 -10.60
C ALA A 20 6.17 3.50 -10.24
N PHE A 21 6.77 2.95 -9.18
CA PHE A 21 6.41 1.62 -8.68
C PHE A 21 4.98 1.54 -8.16
N LEU A 22 4.50 2.54 -7.43
CA LEU A 22 3.12 2.58 -6.94
C LEU A 22 2.11 2.67 -8.09
N LEU A 23 2.43 3.42 -9.15
CA LEU A 23 1.61 3.49 -10.34
C LEU A 23 1.58 2.13 -11.06
N ALA A 24 2.74 1.51 -11.27
CA ALA A 24 2.84 0.17 -11.86
C ALA A 24 2.06 -0.86 -11.04
N PHE A 25 2.21 -0.87 -9.71
CA PHE A 25 1.46 -1.72 -8.80
C PHE A 25 -0.05 -1.54 -8.97
N ALA A 26 -0.53 -0.30 -8.97
CA ALA A 26 -1.96 -0.04 -9.06
C ALA A 26 -2.56 -0.47 -10.41
N LEU A 27 -1.84 -0.23 -11.52
CA LEU A 27 -2.25 -0.68 -12.85
C LEU A 27 -2.27 -2.21 -12.97
N LEU A 28 -1.24 -2.89 -12.45
CA LEU A 28 -1.12 -4.34 -12.49
C LEU A 28 -2.14 -5.03 -11.58
N ARG A 29 -2.42 -4.46 -10.40
CA ARG A 29 -3.40 -4.98 -9.43
C ARG A 29 -4.83 -4.98 -9.96
N ILE A 30 -5.16 -4.02 -10.83
CA ILE A 30 -6.50 -3.87 -11.41
C ILE A 30 -6.76 -4.95 -12.50
N GLN A 31 -5.71 -5.52 -13.10
CA GLN A 31 -5.89 -6.49 -14.18
C GLN A 31 -6.42 -7.84 -13.65
N PRO A 32 -7.49 -8.40 -14.25
CA PRO A 32 -8.10 -9.66 -13.80
C PRO A 32 -7.15 -10.85 -13.91
N ILE A 33 -6.19 -10.84 -14.83
CA ILE A 33 -5.16 -11.88 -14.96
C ILE A 33 -4.26 -11.98 -13.72
N ASN A 34 -4.02 -10.85 -13.04
CA ASN A 34 -3.13 -10.77 -11.88
C ASN A 34 -3.88 -10.93 -10.54
N ASP A 35 -5.21 -11.07 -10.55
CA ASP A 35 -6.02 -11.07 -9.33
C ASP A 35 -5.60 -12.17 -8.35
N ARG A 36 -5.19 -13.34 -8.85
CA ARG A 36 -4.70 -14.45 -8.03
C ARG A 36 -3.34 -14.17 -7.37
N VAL A 37 -2.49 -13.35 -8.00
CA VAL A 37 -1.17 -12.97 -7.48
C VAL A 37 -1.32 -11.94 -6.37
N TYR A 38 -2.22 -10.97 -6.53
CA TYR A 38 -2.42 -9.90 -5.54
C TYR A 38 -3.36 -10.28 -4.39
N PHE A 39 -4.28 -11.24 -4.58
CA PHE A 39 -5.27 -11.63 -3.57
C PHE A 39 -5.31 -13.13 -3.24
N PRO A 40 -4.17 -13.83 -3.06
CA PRO A 40 -4.16 -15.28 -2.86
C PRO A 40 -4.89 -15.69 -1.57
N LYS A 41 -4.74 -14.93 -0.47
CA LYS A 41 -5.39 -15.22 0.81
C LYS A 41 -6.92 -15.28 0.69
N TRP A 42 -7.51 -14.43 -0.15
CA TRP A 42 -8.97 -14.41 -0.38
C TRP A 42 -9.47 -15.63 -1.16
N TYR A 43 -8.64 -16.21 -2.03
CA TYR A 43 -8.95 -17.47 -2.70
C TYR A 43 -8.80 -18.67 -1.76
N LEU A 44 -7.82 -18.63 -0.85
CA LEU A 44 -7.61 -19.68 0.16
C LEU A 44 -8.71 -19.67 1.23
N SER A 45 -9.17 -18.50 1.65
CA SER A 45 -10.25 -18.35 2.62
C SER A 45 -11.65 -18.55 2.03
N GLY A 46 -11.77 -18.78 0.71
CA GLY A 46 -13.05 -18.91 0.01
C GLY A 46 -13.82 -17.59 -0.15
N GLY A 47 -13.28 -16.46 0.30
CA GLY A 47 -13.89 -15.14 0.17
C GLY A 47 -13.95 -14.59 -1.27
N ARG A 48 -13.21 -15.21 -2.20
CA ARG A 48 -13.34 -14.99 -3.65
C ARG A 48 -13.42 -16.29 -4.41
N SER A 49 -14.40 -16.38 -5.31
CA SER A 49 -14.47 -17.42 -6.33
C SER A 49 -13.92 -16.89 -7.66
N SER A 50 -13.20 -17.76 -8.38
CA SER A 50 -12.71 -17.44 -9.73
C SER A 50 -13.90 -17.12 -10.62
N PRO A 51 -13.92 -16.00 -11.39
CA PRO A 51 -14.94 -15.79 -12.40
C PRO A 51 -14.67 -16.73 -13.58
N ARG A 52 -15.04 -18.00 -13.41
CA ARG A 52 -15.14 -18.98 -14.47
C ARG A 52 -16.61 -19.07 -14.85
N SER A 53 -17.15 -18.12 -15.63
CA SER A 53 -18.25 -18.50 -16.56
C SER A 53 -18.72 -17.49 -17.61
N SER A 54 -18.69 -16.15 -17.46
CA SER A 54 -19.60 -15.34 -18.32
C SER A 54 -19.15 -13.94 -18.78
N GLY A 55 -17.97 -13.80 -19.38
CA GLY A 55 -17.57 -12.50 -19.96
C GLY A 55 -16.70 -12.62 -21.21
N ASN A 56 -16.76 -11.60 -22.09
CA ASN A 56 -15.94 -11.48 -23.30
C ASN A 56 -14.48 -11.86 -23.05
N PHE A 57 -13.89 -12.66 -23.97
CA PHE A 57 -12.54 -13.22 -23.84
C PHE A 57 -11.48 -12.19 -23.45
N VAL A 58 -11.55 -10.96 -24.00
CA VAL A 58 -10.61 -9.86 -23.71
C VAL A 58 -10.80 -9.27 -22.31
N GLY A 59 -12.04 -9.10 -21.85
CA GLY A 59 -12.34 -8.57 -20.51
C GLY A 59 -11.93 -9.52 -19.37
N LYS A 60 -11.61 -10.77 -19.69
CA LYS A 60 -11.03 -11.74 -18.75
C LYS A 60 -9.55 -11.48 -18.46
N PHE A 61 -8.84 -10.79 -19.37
CA PHE A 61 -7.41 -10.51 -19.23
C PHE A 61 -7.12 -9.06 -18.86
N VAL A 62 -7.91 -8.11 -19.38
CA VAL A 62 -7.70 -6.68 -19.18
C VAL A 62 -8.93 -6.01 -18.58
N ASN A 63 -8.75 -5.16 -17.57
CA ASN A 63 -9.85 -4.34 -17.07
C ASN A 63 -10.13 -3.18 -18.04
N LEU A 64 -11.31 -3.19 -18.66
CA LEU A 64 -11.75 -2.16 -19.61
C LEU A 64 -12.44 -0.96 -18.94
N ASN A 65 -12.64 -0.99 -17.62
CA ASN A 65 -13.31 0.11 -16.91
C ASN A 65 -12.34 1.25 -16.58
N PHE A 66 -12.38 2.32 -17.38
CA PHE A 66 -11.54 3.51 -17.20
C PHE A 66 -11.70 4.17 -15.81
N LYS A 67 -12.90 4.12 -15.21
CA LYS A 67 -13.19 4.71 -13.89
C LYS A 67 -12.34 4.09 -12.78
N THR A 68 -11.98 2.82 -12.90
CA THR A 68 -11.11 2.12 -11.94
C THR A 68 -9.68 2.69 -11.95
N TYR A 69 -9.21 3.17 -13.11
CA TYR A 69 -7.89 3.78 -13.24
C TYR A 69 -7.83 5.19 -12.65
N LEU A 70 -8.93 5.94 -12.69
CA LEU A 70 -9.05 7.24 -12.01
C LEU A 70 -9.12 7.13 -10.48
N THR A 71 -9.33 5.92 -9.96
CA THR A 71 -9.48 5.65 -8.52
C THR A 71 -8.38 4.73 -7.99
N PHE A 72 -7.23 4.69 -8.67
CA PHE A 72 -6.15 3.74 -8.41
C PHE A 72 -5.55 3.83 -7.00
N LEU A 73 -5.65 4.98 -6.31
CA LEU A 73 -5.17 5.16 -4.93
C LEU A 73 -6.15 4.67 -3.85
N ASN A 74 -7.36 4.22 -4.21
CA ASN A 74 -8.37 3.81 -3.23
C ASN A 74 -7.94 2.61 -2.36
N TRP A 75 -6.92 1.84 -2.75
CA TRP A 75 -6.40 0.74 -1.93
C TRP A 75 -5.77 1.24 -0.62
N MET A 76 -5.20 2.45 -0.60
CA MET A 76 -4.52 3.00 0.57
C MET A 76 -5.49 3.32 1.73
N PRO A 77 -6.56 4.12 1.53
CA PRO A 77 -7.55 4.33 2.59
C PRO A 77 -8.31 3.05 2.94
N GLN A 78 -8.49 2.11 1.98
CA GLN A 78 -9.11 0.82 2.27
C GLN A 78 -8.24 -0.05 3.19
N ALA A 79 -6.91 -0.02 3.04
CA ALA A 79 -6.00 -0.76 3.90
C ALA A 79 -6.06 -0.31 5.37
N LEU A 80 -6.43 0.96 5.62
CA LEU A 80 -6.56 1.53 6.95
C LEU A 80 -7.92 1.26 7.63
N ARG A 81 -8.89 0.67 6.92
CA ARG A 81 -10.25 0.43 7.46
C ARG A 81 -10.36 -0.81 8.34
N MET A 82 -9.42 -1.74 8.22
CA MET A 82 -9.47 -3.01 8.94
C MET A 82 -9.00 -2.81 10.38
N SER A 83 -9.83 -3.18 11.35
CA SER A 83 -9.50 -3.10 12.77
C SER A 83 -8.46 -4.15 13.19
N GLU A 84 -7.78 -3.93 14.32
CA GLU A 84 -6.76 -4.86 14.82
C GLU A 84 -7.34 -6.27 15.07
N SER A 85 -8.57 -6.37 15.57
CA SER A 85 -9.26 -7.66 15.79
C SER A 85 -9.54 -8.39 14.47
N GLU A 86 -9.94 -7.67 13.43
CA GLU A 86 -10.10 -8.23 12.08
C GLU A 86 -8.75 -8.68 11.50
N ILE A 87 -7.69 -7.90 11.68
CA ILE A 87 -6.34 -8.28 11.22
C ILE A 87 -5.88 -9.56 11.93
N ILE A 88 -6.11 -9.69 13.24
CA ILE A 88 -5.76 -10.89 13.99
C ILE A 88 -6.55 -12.10 13.48
N SER A 89 -7.86 -11.96 13.27
CA SER A 89 -8.70 -13.08 12.80
C SER A 89 -8.39 -13.49 11.36
N HIS A 90 -8.02 -12.54 10.49
CA HIS A 90 -7.77 -12.78 9.07
C HIS A 90 -6.30 -13.14 8.74
N ALA A 91 -5.33 -12.56 9.45
CA ALA A 91 -3.90 -12.68 9.15
C ALA A 91 -3.07 -13.31 10.28
N GLY A 92 -3.66 -13.52 11.46
CA GLY A 92 -3.00 -14.07 12.64
C GLY A 92 -2.37 -13.01 13.54
N LEU A 93 -2.06 -13.42 14.77
CA LEU A 93 -1.49 -12.55 15.80
C LEU A 93 -0.12 -11.98 15.41
N ASP A 94 0.75 -12.80 14.81
CA ASP A 94 2.12 -12.38 14.44
C ASP A 94 2.10 -11.23 13.41
N SER A 95 1.21 -11.31 12.42
CA SER A 95 1.02 -10.25 11.42
C SER A 95 0.53 -8.95 12.07
N ALA A 96 -0.39 -9.05 13.04
CA ALA A 96 -0.89 -7.90 13.78
C ALA A 96 0.20 -7.26 14.66
N ALA A 97 0.98 -8.07 15.37
CA ALA A 97 2.11 -7.62 16.17
C ALA A 97 3.18 -6.94 15.29
N PHE A 98 3.47 -7.48 14.11
CA PHE A 98 4.39 -6.87 13.16
C PHE A 98 3.91 -5.48 12.71
N LEU A 99 2.64 -5.32 12.33
CA LEU A 99 2.08 -4.01 11.97
C LEU A 99 2.12 -3.03 13.15
N ARG A 100 1.93 -3.52 14.38
CA ARG A 100 1.97 -2.70 15.59
C ARG A 100 3.34 -2.10 15.83
N ILE A 101 4.43 -2.77 15.44
CA ILE A 101 5.79 -2.20 15.50
C ILE A 101 5.90 -0.94 14.64
N TYR A 102 5.31 -0.94 13.44
CA TYR A 102 5.29 0.26 12.58
C TYR A 102 4.46 1.39 13.16
N THR A 103 3.27 1.09 13.69
CA THR A 103 2.41 2.11 14.31
C THR A 103 3.06 2.71 15.56
N LEU A 104 3.66 1.89 16.42
CA LEU A 104 4.43 2.35 17.58
C LEU A 104 5.62 3.20 17.16
N GLY A 105 6.36 2.75 16.14
CA GLY A 105 7.45 3.51 15.55
C GLY A 105 6.99 4.89 15.07
N LEU A 106 5.91 4.95 14.29
CA LEU A 106 5.36 6.20 13.78
C LEU A 106 4.95 7.15 14.91
N ASN A 107 4.25 6.64 15.94
CA ASN A 107 3.83 7.44 17.09
C ASN A 107 5.02 8.02 17.85
N TRP A 108 6.04 7.21 18.11
CA TRP A 108 7.24 7.66 18.81
C TRP A 108 8.02 8.72 18.02
N HIS A 109 8.25 8.49 16.72
CA HIS A 109 8.97 9.44 15.87
C HIS A 109 8.19 10.74 15.65
N ALA A 110 6.85 10.71 15.64
CA ALA A 110 6.03 11.91 15.54
C ALA A 110 6.23 12.83 16.77
N VAL A 111 6.18 12.26 17.98
CA VAL A 111 6.41 13.02 19.23
C VAL A 111 7.84 13.58 19.26
N LEU A 112 8.84 12.75 18.95
CA LEU A 112 10.23 13.19 18.93
C LEU A 112 10.49 14.30 17.91
N GLY A 113 9.92 14.18 16.70
CA GLY A 113 10.07 15.20 15.66
C GLY A 113 9.56 16.57 16.11
N ILE A 114 8.42 16.59 16.80
CA ILE A 114 7.85 17.82 17.37
C ILE A 114 8.79 18.40 18.44
N VAL A 115 9.25 17.58 19.40
CA VAL A 115 10.14 18.03 20.48
C VAL A 115 11.45 18.61 19.92
N ILE A 116 12.05 17.94 18.93
CA ILE A 116 13.29 18.42 18.30
C ILE A 116 13.06 19.75 17.58
N SER A 117 11.94 19.92 16.87
CA SER A 117 11.63 21.18 16.17
C SER A 117 11.59 22.37 17.15
N PHE A 118 10.95 22.21 18.31
CA PHE A 118 10.93 23.26 19.35
C PHE A 118 12.30 23.49 20.00
N ALA A 119 13.07 22.43 20.23
CA ALA A 119 14.41 22.55 20.81
C ALA A 119 15.38 23.31 19.88
N VAL A 120 15.25 23.15 18.57
CA VAL A 120 16.05 23.88 17.56
C VAL A 120 15.68 25.37 17.52
N GLU A 121 14.41 25.74 17.72
CA GLU A 121 13.99 27.16 17.76
C GLU A 121 14.45 27.92 19.02
N LEU A 122 14.82 27.20 20.09
CA LEU A 122 15.28 27.77 21.36
C LEU A 122 16.81 27.91 21.46
N LEU A 123 17.55 27.47 20.44
CA LEU A 123 19.02 27.45 20.36
C LEU A 123 19.53 28.50 19.37
#